data_AF-A0A2D5SXK6-F1
#
_entry.id   AF-A0A2D5SXK6-F1
#
_cell.length_a   1.000
_cell.length_b   1.000
_cell.length_c   1.000
_cell.angle_alpha   90.00
_cell.angle_beta   90.00
_cell.angle_gamma   90.00
#
_symmetry.space_group_name_H-M   'P 1'
#
loop_
_entity.id
_entity.type
_entity.pdbx_description
1 polymer ?
#
loop_
_entity_poly.entity_id
_entity_poly.type
_entity_poly.pdbx_seq_one_letter_code
_entity_poly.pdbx_strand_id
1 'polypeptide(L)' 'EVIAQFYTAMSHENIRADLVTTSEMKISALLPQKYLELAVRALHSTFLLESIE' A
#
# COMPACT_ATOMS: atom_id res chain seq x y z
N GLU A 1 12.17 -5.01 5.11
CA GLU A 1 10.78 -5.24 5.56
C GLU A 1 9.78 -4.56 4.60
N VAL A 2 9.48 -5.15 3.43
CA VAL A 2 8.54 -4.53 2.47
C VAL A 2 7.11 -4.53 3.02
N ILE A 3 6.72 -5.59 3.73
CA ILE A 3 5.41 -5.72 4.38
C ILE A 3 5.23 -4.66 5.47
N ALA A 4 6.25 -4.38 6.27
CA ALA A 4 6.15 -3.34 7.31
C ALA A 4 5.95 -1.95 6.68
N GLN A 5 6.69 -1.63 5.62
CA GLN A 5 6.51 -0.38 4.87
C GLN A 5 5.11 -0.26 4.27
N PHE A 6 4.57 -1.35 3.71
CA PHE A 6 3.18 -1.40 3.24
C PHE A 6 2.20 -1.03 4.36
N TYR A 7 2.31 -1.67 5.53
CA TYR A 7 1.41 -1.39 6.65
C TYR A 7 1.57 0.03 7.21
N THR A 8 2.80 0.55 7.28
CA THR A 8 3.06 1.93 7.70
C THR A 8 2.40 2.93 6.76
N ALA A 9 2.55 2.76 5.44
CA ALA A 9 1.93 3.62 4.43
C ALA A 9 0.40 3.62 4.54
N MET A 10 -0.20 2.44 4.71
CA MET A 10 -1.65 2.31 4.86
C MET A 10 -2.15 2.92 6.18
N SER A 11 -1.37 2.79 7.25
CA SER A 11 -1.69 3.35 8.57
C SER A 11 -1.67 4.88 8.59
N HIS A 12 -0.72 5.52 7.90
CA HIS A 12 -0.68 6.99 7.78
C HIS A 12 -1.96 7.58 7.19
N GLU A 13 -2.58 6.86 6.25
CA GLU A 13 -3.85 7.25 5.62
C GLU A 13 -5.09 6.72 6.35
N ASN A 14 -4.92 6.11 7.53
CA ASN A 14 -6.00 5.46 8.30
C ASN A 14 -6.76 4.39 7.49
N ILE A 15 -6.08 3.65 6.61
CA ILE A 15 -6.67 2.60 5.79
C ILE A 15 -6.44 1.25 6.47
N ARG A 16 -7.53 0.56 6.78
CA ARG A 16 -7.52 -0.84 7.24
C ARG A 16 -7.79 -1.76 6.06
N ALA A 17 -6.87 -2.68 5.78
CA ALA A 17 -7.11 -3.78 4.85
C ALA A 17 -7.91 -4.89 5.55
N ASP A 18 -8.92 -5.43 4.86
CA ASP A 18 -9.74 -6.54 5.35
C ASP A 18 -8.99 -7.87 5.23
N LEU A 19 -8.18 -8.00 4.18
CA LEU A 19 -7.34 -9.16 3.93
C LEU A 19 -6.04 -8.72 3.27
N VAL A 20 -4.93 -9.33 3.67
CA VAL A 20 -3.63 -9.20 2.98
C VAL A 20 -3.12 -10.60 2.67
N THR A 21 -2.74 -10.83 1.42
CA THR A 21 -2.10 -12.06 0.96
C THR A 21 -0.74 -11.73 0.35
N THR A 22 0.23 -12.61 0.56
CA THR A 22 1.62 -12.40 0.14
C THR A 22 2.16 -13.59 -0.63
N SER A 23 2.94 -13.33 -1.66
CA SER A 23 3.85 -14.29 -2.29
C SER A 23 5.28 -13.78 -2.17
N GLU A 24 6.24 -14.53 -2.71
CA GLU A 24 7.66 -14.13 -2.73
C GLU A 24 7.89 -12.76 -3.40
N MET A 25 7.08 -12.41 -4.42
CA MET A 25 7.26 -11.18 -5.21
C MET A 25 6.08 -10.22 -5.18
N LYS A 26 4.99 -10.53 -4.46
CA LYS A 26 3.76 -9.74 -4.52
C LYS A 26 3.03 -9.65 -3.19
N ILE A 27 2.50 -8.46 -2.90
CA ILE A 27 1.51 -8.23 -1.84
C ILE A 27 0.18 -7.88 -2.51
N SER A 28 -0.90 -8.52 -2.09
CA SER A 28 -2.27 -8.19 -2.51
C SER A 28 -3.11 -7.85 -1.29
N ALA A 29 -3.87 -6.76 -1.34
CA ALA A 29 -4.72 -6.32 -0.24
C ALA A 29 -6.15 -6.10 -0.70
N LEU A 30 -7.11 -6.58 0.09
CA LEU A 30 -8.53 -6.29 -0.07
C LEU A 30 -8.88 -5.11 0.83
N LEU A 31 -9.48 -4.08 0.25
CA LEU A 31 -9.91 -2.86 0.94
C LEU A 31 -11.20 -2.30 0.33
N PRO A 32 -11.97 -1.50 1.10
CA PRO A 32 -13.16 -0.84 0.57
C PRO A 32 -12.82 0.08 -0.60
N GLN A 33 -13.63 0.05 -1.67
CA GLN A 33 -13.39 0.81 -2.91
C GLN A 33 -13.20 2.32 -2.69
N LYS A 34 -13.85 2.90 -1.67
CA LYS A 34 -13.68 4.33 -1.32
C LYS A 34 -12.24 4.74 -0.97
N TYR A 35 -11.40 3.79 -0.59
CA TYR A 35 -9.98 4.02 -0.27
C TYR A 35 -9.04 3.68 -1.42
N LEU A 36 -9.55 3.22 -2.57
CA LEU A 36 -8.72 2.69 -3.65
C LEU A 36 -7.71 3.72 -4.16
N GLU A 37 -8.17 4.93 -4.48
CA GLU A 37 -7.27 5.98 -4.98
C GLU A 37 -6.27 6.43 -3.90
N LEU A 38 -6.73 6.57 -2.65
CA LEU A 38 -5.87 6.98 -1.53
C LEU A 38 -4.78 5.93 -1.26
N ALA A 39 -5.14 4.64 -1.23
CA ALA A 39 -4.20 3.54 -1.04
C ALA A 39 -3.16 3.47 -2.17
N VAL A 40 -3.60 3.60 -3.43
CA VAL A 40 -2.69 3.59 -4.58
C VAL A 40 -1.71 4.76 -4.51
N ARG A 41 -2.18 5.98 -4.19
CA ARG A 41 -1.30 7.14 -4.04
C ARG A 41 -0.32 6.98 -2.90
N ALA A 42 -0.76 6.53 -1.72
CA ALA A 42 0.12 6.32 -0.57
C ALA A 42 1.22 5.29 -0.85
N LEU A 43 0.85 4.16 -1.48
CA LEU A 43 1.82 3.13 -1.87
C LEU A 43 2.75 3.62 -2.98
N HIS A 44 2.25 4.36 -3.96
CA HIS A 44 3.09 4.96 -4.99
C HIS A 44 4.11 5.94 -4.39
N SER A 45 3.66 6.82 -3.49
CA SER A 45 4.57 7.73 -2.77
C SER A 45 5.59 6.98 -1.92
N THR A 46 5.22 5.86 -1.30
CA THR A 46 6.13 5.09 -0.44
C THR A 46 7.19 4.31 -1.22
N PHE A 47 6.82 3.72 -2.36
CA PHE A 47 7.66 2.74 -3.06
C PHE A 47 8.24 3.23 -4.40
N LEU A 48 7.72 4.31 -4.98
CA LEU A 48 8.01 4.73 -6.36
C LEU A 48 8.40 6.23 -6.48
N LEU A 49 8.91 6.85 -5.40
CA LEU A 49 9.37 8.24 -5.41
C LEU A 49 10.81 8.46 -5.94
N GLU A 50 11.34 7.55 -6.76
CA GLU A 50 12.53 7.83 -7.57
C GLU A 50 12.21 7.75 -9.07
N SER A 51 12.68 8.74 -9.83
CA SER A 51 12.56 9.01 -11.27
C SER A 51 11.35 9.84 -11.75
N ILE A 52 11.34 11.13 -11.39
CA ILE A 52 11.03 12.15 -12.39
C ILE A 52 12.30 13.01 -12.50
N GLU A 53 13.19 12.64 -13.41
CA GLU A 53 14.14 13.56 -14.06
C GLU A 53 13.39 14.39 -15.11
#